data_AF-A0A1M3MP82-F1
#
_entry.id   AF-A0A1M3MP82-F1
#
_cell.length_a   1.000
_cell.length_b   1.000
_cell.length_c   1.000
_cell.angle_alpha   90.00
_cell.angle_beta   90.00
_cell.angle_gamma   90.00
#
_symmetry.space_group_name_H-M   'P 1'
#
loop_
_entity.id
_entity.type
_entity.pdbx_description
1 polymer ?
#
loop_
_entity_poly.entity_id
_entity_poly.type
_entity_poly.pdbx_seq_one_letter_code
_entity_poly.pdbx_strand_id
1 'polypeptide(L)' 'MSVPVPVDMPKDVLDALERFIAARYPGFGRSEAVVHLLRRELAREGYLAAAPEHGTPPDQLDATNDD' A
#
# COMPACT_ATOMS: atom_id res chain seq x y z
N MET A 1 7.06 4.85 13.50
CA MET A 1 5.95 5.40 14.32
C MET A 1 4.88 5.87 13.35
N SER A 2 3.65 5.34 13.41
CA SER A 2 2.56 5.76 12.53
C SER A 2 1.88 7.00 13.10
N VAL A 3 1.61 8.00 12.26
CA VAL A 3 0.88 9.21 12.65
C VAL A 3 -0.60 9.05 12.29
N PRO A 4 -1.54 9.31 13.21
CA PRO A 4 -2.97 9.26 12.89
C PRO A 4 -3.33 10.44 11.99
N VAL A 5 -3.98 10.16 10.86
CA VAL A 5 -4.52 11.18 9.95
C VAL A 5 -6.04 11.13 10.05
N PRO A 6 -6.71 12.16 10.60
CA PRO A 6 -8.15 12.23 10.59
C PRO A 6 -8.64 12.43 9.15
N VAL A 7 -9.59 11.60 8.72
CA VAL A 7 -10.22 11.69 7.40
C VAL A 7 -11.72 11.86 7.62
N ASP A 8 -12.27 12.97 7.14
CA ASP A 8 -13.72 13.14 7.07
C ASP A 8 -14.24 12.40 5.85
N MET A 9 -15.26 11.55 6.05
CA MET A 9 -15.79 10.69 5.01
C MET A 9 -17.33 10.72 5.06
N PRO A 10 -18.01 10.89 3.91
CA PRO A 10 -19.46 10.76 3.85
C PRO A 10 -19.90 9.39 4.36
N LYS A 11 -21.03 9.35 5.08
CA LYS A 11 -21.53 8.12 5.70
C LYS A 11 -21.67 6.97 4.72
N ASP A 12 -22.24 7.21 3.54
CA ASP A 12 -22.46 6.18 2.52
C ASP A 12 -21.14 5.57 2.02
N VAL A 13 -20.08 6.37 1.93
CA VAL A 13 -18.74 5.90 1.53
C VAL A 13 -18.13 5.05 2.65
N LEU A 14 -18.30 5.45 3.91
CA LEU A 14 -17.85 4.66 5.05
C LEU A 14 -18.56 3.30 5.10
N ASP A 15 -19.89 3.28 4.94
CA ASP A 15 -20.70 2.06 4.91
C ASP A 15 -20.24 1.12 3.78
N ALA A 16 -20.03 1.66 2.58
CA ALA A 16 -19.54 0.90 1.44
C ALA A 16 -18.13 0.34 1.68
N LEU A 17 -17.23 1.14 2.26
CA LEU A 17 -15.88 0.72 2.62
C LEU A 17 -15.91 -0.43 3.64
N GLU A 18 -16.74 -0.34 4.68
CA GLU A 18 -16.84 -1.40 5.68
C GLU A 18 -17.35 -2.72 5.08
N ARG A 19 -18.35 -2.67 4.20
CA ARG A 19 -18.84 -3.86 3.48
C ARG A 19 -17.76 -4.45 2.57
N PHE A 20 -17.02 -3.60 1.87
CA PHE A 20 -15.92 -4.02 1.01
C PHE A 20 -14.80 -4.71 1.80
N ILE A 21 -14.41 -4.13 2.94
CA ILE A 21 -13.38 -4.70 3.82
C ILE A 21 -13.85 -6.06 4.35
N ALA A 22 -15.08 -6.15 4.85
CA ALA A 22 -15.63 -7.40 5.36
C ALA A 22 -15.66 -8.51 4.29
N ALA A 23 -15.95 -8.17 3.03
CA ALA A 23 -16.00 -9.13 1.93
C ALA A 23 -14.63 -9.55 1.40
N ARG A 24 -13.65 -8.62 1.37
CA ARG A 24 -12.38 -8.82 0.66
C ARG A 24 -11.19 -9.11 1.57
N TYR A 25 -11.26 -8.67 2.83
CA TYR A 25 -10.16 -8.74 3.81
C TYR A 25 -10.68 -9.28 5.16
N PRO A 26 -11.16 -10.54 5.21
CA PRO A 26 -11.61 -11.12 6.46
C PRO A 26 -10.49 -11.12 7.50
N GLY A 27 -10.77 -10.57 8.69
CA GLY A 27 -9.81 -10.47 9.80
C GLY A 27 -8.94 -9.22 9.81
N PHE A 28 -9.02 -8.35 8.80
CA PHE A 28 -8.31 -7.06 8.82
C PHE A 28 -9.10 -6.01 9.60
N GLY A 29 -8.41 -5.20 10.40
CA GLY A 29 -8.99 -3.95 10.92
C GLY A 29 -9.18 -2.92 9.81
N ARG A 30 -10.10 -1.95 10.03
CA ARG A 30 -10.39 -0.89 9.04
C ARG A 30 -9.12 -0.16 8.59
N SER A 31 -8.29 0.27 9.53
CA SER A 31 -7.04 1.00 9.24
C SER A 31 -6.06 0.15 8.43
N GLU A 32 -5.94 -1.15 8.72
CA GLU A 32 -5.06 -2.05 8.00
C GLU A 32 -5.51 -2.25 6.57
N ALA A 33 -6.81 -2.47 6.35
CA ALA A 33 -7.36 -2.64 5.02
C ALA A 33 -7.24 -1.36 4.18
N VAL A 34 -7.47 -0.18 4.78
CA VAL A 34 -7.28 1.11 4.12
C VAL A 34 -5.81 1.34 3.74
N VAL A 35 -4.88 1.08 4.65
CA VAL A 35 -3.44 1.19 4.35
C VAL A 35 -3.04 0.21 3.24
N HIS A 36 -3.57 -1.01 3.26
CA HIS A 36 -3.31 -1.99 2.22
C HIS A 36 -3.84 -1.55 0.84
N LEU A 37 -5.07 -1.02 0.80
CA LEU A 37 -5.68 -0.48 -0.42
C LEU A 37 -4.85 0.69 -0.98
N LEU A 38 -4.49 1.65 -0.13
CA LEU A 38 -3.70 2.81 -0.53
C LEU A 38 -2.31 2.40 -1.02
N ARG A 39 -1.63 1.49 -0.33
CA ARG A 39 -0.32 0.99 -0.78
C ARG A 39 -0.39 0.36 -2.16
N ARG A 40 -1.41 -0.47 -2.40
CA ARG A 40 -1.63 -1.13 -3.68
C ARG A 40 -1.87 -0.12 -4.80
N GLU A 41 -2.78 0.83 -4.61
CA GLU A 41 -3.12 1.80 -5.64
C GLU A 41 -1.95 2.77 -5.88
N LEU A 42 -1.31 3.29 -4.83
CA LEU A 42 -0.15 4.17 -4.97
C LEU A 42 1.04 3.48 -5.63
N ALA A 43 1.25 2.18 -5.38
CA ALA A 43 2.27 1.41 -6.09
C ALA A 43 1.92 1.22 -7.57
N ARG A 44 0.65 0.95 -7.89
CA ARG A 44 0.19 0.80 -9.27
C ARG A 44 0.42 2.08 -10.09
N GLU A 45 0.19 3.23 -9.48
CA GLU A 45 0.39 4.55 -10.12
C GLU A 45 1.85 5.05 -10.03
N GLY A 46 2.77 4.28 -9.43
CA GLY A 46 4.19 4.64 -9.32
C GLY A 46 4.55 5.64 -8.22
N TYR A 47 3.61 6.01 -7.35
CA TYR A 47 3.85 6.89 -6.19
C TYR A 47 4.49 6.17 -5.01
N LEU A 48 4.44 4.84 -4.98
CA LEU A 48 5.22 4.00 -4.06
C LEU A 48 6.02 2.98 -4.86
N ALA A 49 7.20 2.62 -4.36
CA ALA A 49 7.90 1.44 -4.85
C ALA A 49 6.98 0.22 -4.69
N ALA A 50 6.79 -0.55 -5.77
CA ALA A 50 6.12 -1.83 -5.68
C ALA A 50 6.86 -2.68 -4.62
N ALA A 51 6.11 -3.39 -3.78
CA ALA A 51 6.73 -4.32 -2.85
C ALA A 51 7.65 -5.25 -3.67
N PRO A 52 8.94 -5.38 -3.31
CA PRO A 52 9.85 -6.21 -4.10
C PRO A 52 9.25 -7.61 -4.16
N GLU A 53 8.93 -8.03 -5.38
CA GLU A 53 8.58 -9.42 -5.64
C GLU A 53 9.79 -10.22 -5.14
N HIS A 54 9.59 -11.12 -4.18
CA HIS A 54 10.65 -11.94 -3.60
C HIS A 54 11.53 -12.50 -4.72
N GLY A 55 12.76 -11.97 -4.86
CA GLY A 55 13.81 -12.62 -5.66
C GLY A 55 14.38 -11.88 -6.87
N THR A 56 14.55 -10.56 -6.88
CA THR A 56 15.66 -10.00 -7.67
C THR A 56 16.90 -9.93 -6.77
N PRO A 57 17.91 -10.81 -6.94
CA PRO A 57 19.23 -10.57 -6.36
C PRO A 57 19.73 -9.20 -6.84
N PRO A 58 20.52 -8.46 -6.04
CA PRO A 58 21.03 -7.17 -6.46
C PRO A 58 21.82 -7.38 -7.75
N ASP A 59 21.29 -6.85 -8.85
CA ASP A 59 22.05 -6.71 -10.08
C ASP A 59 23.29 -5.90 -9.73
N GLN A 60 24.45 -6.51 -9.90
CA GLN A 60 25.74 -5.88 -9.71
C GLN A 60 25.82 -4.72 -10.70
N LEU A 61 25.47 -3.51 -10.25
CA LEU A 61 25.82 -2.29 -10.96
C LEU A 61 27.32 -2.06 -10.75
N ASP A 62 28.06 -2.74 -11.62
CA ASP A 62 29.42 -2.47 -12.01
C ASP A 62 29.56 -0.97 -12.32
N ALA A 63 30.25 -0.25 -11.46
CA ALA A 63 30.86 1.02 -11.79
C ALA A 63 32.36 0.84 -11.60
N THR A 64 32.98 0.14 -12.54
CA THR A 64 34.37 0.41 -12.91
C THR A 64 34.45 1.93 -13.17
N ASN A 65 35.16 2.66 -12.31
CA ASN A 65 35.59 4.01 -12.62
C ASN A 65 37.08 3.90 -12.95
N ASP A 66 37.35 3.73 -14.25
CA ASP A 66 38.67 3.88 -14.86
C ASP A 66 38.78 5.34 -15.31
N ASP A 67 39.43 6.17 -14.49
CA ASP A 67 40.31 7.30 -14.87
C ASP A 67 41.11 7.78 -13.63
#